data_AF-A0A1A3C8T1-F1
#
_entry.id   AF-A0A1A3C8T1-F1
#
_cell.length_a   1.000
_cell.length_b   1.000
_cell.length_c   1.000
_cell.angle_alpha   90.00
_cell.angle_beta   90.00
_cell.angle_gamma   90.00
#
_symmetry.space_group_name_H-M   'P 1'
#
loop_
_entity.id
_entity.type
_entity.pdbx_description
1 polymer ?
#
loop_
_entity_poly.entity_id
_entity_poly.type
_entity_poly.pdbx_seq_one_letter_code
_entity_poly.pdbx_strand_id
1 'polypeptide(L)'
;MAGPHWPDHSVGTDGPTPESQPLDFPNEPTAAPANYAGQPVPYPQRRPKRRWVIGVLLAVALAAALTVAITYGVRTNGANSGASLSDGAAKTAIQQYLDALEHRDIDVIVRNALCGMYDGVRDKRSDQALAKMSSDAFRKQFTEVELTSIDKIVYLSQYQAQALFTMRVTPAAGGPSRGDVQGVAQLLFQRGQIEVCSYVLRTGGSY
;
A
#
# COMPACT_ATOMS: atom_id res chain seq x y z
N MET A 1 -23.00 -10.84 44.77
CA MET A 1 -24.04 -9.99 44.17
C MET A 1 -24.10 -10.28 42.68
N ALA A 2 -25.12 -11.03 42.27
CA ALA A 2 -25.43 -11.35 40.88
C ALA A 2 -26.97 -11.26 40.80
N GLY A 3 -27.47 -10.33 40.00
CA GLY A 3 -28.90 -10.22 39.69
C GLY A 3 -29.21 -11.01 38.42
N PRO A 4 -30.20 -11.92 38.42
CA PRO A 4 -30.69 -12.57 37.22
C PRO A 4 -31.96 -11.93 36.65
N HIS A 5 -32.12 -12.17 35.35
CA HIS A 5 -33.19 -11.79 34.42
C HIS A 5 -34.62 -12.15 34.87
N TRP A 6 -35.61 -11.47 34.29
CA TRP A 6 -36.99 -11.97 34.19
C TRP A 6 -37.54 -11.84 32.75
N PRO A 7 -38.47 -12.74 32.34
CA PRO A 7 -38.81 -13.03 30.95
C PRO A 7 -40.15 -12.43 30.49
N ASP A 8 -40.36 -12.42 29.17
CA ASP A 8 -41.67 -12.23 28.51
C ASP A 8 -42.58 -13.46 28.67
N HIS A 9 -43.89 -13.24 28.90
CA HIS A 9 -45.02 -13.83 28.16
C HIS A 9 -46.41 -13.59 28.79
N SER A 10 -47.42 -13.58 27.91
CA SER A 10 -48.88 -13.85 28.06
C SER A 10 -49.85 -12.63 28.11
N VAL A 11 -50.69 -12.39 27.09
CA VAL A 11 -52.05 -12.86 26.67
C VAL A 11 -53.24 -12.43 27.56
N GLY A 12 -54.27 -11.79 26.96
CA GLY A 12 -55.63 -11.59 27.49
C GLY A 12 -56.33 -10.33 26.90
N THR A 13 -57.27 -10.45 25.95
CA THR A 13 -58.76 -10.49 26.10
C THR A 13 -59.43 -9.13 26.27
N ASP A 14 -60.32 -8.74 25.33
CA ASP A 14 -61.75 -8.42 25.59
C ASP A 14 -62.48 -7.86 24.34
N GLY A 15 -63.65 -8.43 24.04
CA GLY A 15 -64.62 -7.97 23.02
C GLY A 15 -65.53 -6.84 23.55
N PRO A 16 -66.52 -6.33 22.76
CA PRO A 16 -67.80 -7.05 22.55
C PRO A 16 -68.52 -6.84 21.18
N THR A 17 -69.55 -7.67 20.91
CA THR A 17 -70.69 -7.50 19.95
C THR A 17 -72.01 -7.48 20.77
N PRO A 18 -73.26 -7.21 20.27
CA PRO A 18 -73.82 -7.26 18.90
C PRO A 18 -74.91 -6.20 18.52
N GLU A 19 -75.42 -6.19 17.26
CA GLU A 19 -76.85 -6.25 16.86
C GLU A 19 -77.11 -5.91 15.37
N SER A 20 -78.28 -6.34 14.88
CA SER A 20 -78.65 -6.79 13.53
C SER A 20 -79.64 -5.90 12.75
N GLN A 21 -79.63 -5.92 11.40
CA GLN A 21 -80.84 -5.90 10.52
C GLN A 21 -80.53 -6.09 9.00
N PRO A 22 -81.44 -6.68 8.17
CA PRO A 22 -81.21 -7.03 6.74
C PRO A 22 -82.09 -6.24 5.73
N LEU A 23 -81.93 -6.49 4.40
CA LEU A 23 -82.76 -6.15 3.18
C LEU A 23 -81.95 -5.35 2.12
N ASP A 24 -82.06 -5.47 0.79
CA ASP A 24 -82.89 -6.22 -0.17
C ASP A 24 -82.19 -6.17 -1.56
N PHE A 25 -82.45 -7.12 -2.47
CA PHE A 25 -81.92 -7.14 -3.86
C PHE A 25 -82.99 -6.73 -4.89
N PRO A 26 -82.61 -6.17 -6.06
CA PRO A 26 -83.39 -6.38 -7.30
C PRO A 26 -82.60 -7.03 -8.45
N ASN A 27 -83.31 -7.87 -9.23
CA ASN A 27 -82.85 -8.73 -10.33
C ASN A 27 -82.83 -8.06 -11.73
N GLU A 28 -81.82 -8.47 -12.54
CA GLU A 28 -81.82 -8.78 -14.02
C GLU A 28 -82.05 -7.68 -15.11
N PRO A 29 -81.76 -7.92 -16.43
CA PRO A 29 -80.69 -8.69 -17.10
C PRO A 29 -80.10 -8.09 -18.45
N THR A 30 -79.03 -8.71 -18.97
CA THR A 30 -78.64 -8.90 -20.42
C THR A 30 -77.91 -7.82 -21.27
N ALA A 31 -76.94 -8.33 -22.07
CA ALA A 31 -76.36 -7.87 -23.35
C ALA A 31 -75.04 -7.05 -23.40
N ALA A 32 -74.00 -7.64 -24.00
CA ALA A 32 -72.87 -6.96 -24.69
C ALA A 32 -73.27 -6.64 -26.17
N PRO A 33 -72.50 -5.93 -27.05
CA PRO A 33 -71.09 -5.47 -26.95
C PRO A 33 -70.79 -4.06 -27.56
N ALA A 34 -69.54 -3.57 -27.52
CA ALA A 34 -68.99 -2.66 -28.55
C ALA A 34 -67.44 -2.59 -28.55
N ASN A 35 -66.87 -2.78 -29.74
CA ASN A 35 -65.45 -2.79 -30.09
C ASN A 35 -64.74 -1.44 -29.79
N TYR A 36 -63.55 -1.49 -29.19
CA TYR A 36 -62.59 -0.38 -29.27
C TYR A 36 -61.29 -0.86 -29.93
N ALA A 37 -61.06 -0.39 -31.15
CA ALA A 37 -59.86 -0.67 -31.93
C ALA A 37 -58.65 0.01 -31.28
N GLY A 38 -57.59 -0.79 -31.05
CA GLY A 38 -56.37 -0.33 -30.39
C GLY A 38 -55.49 0.55 -31.28
N GLN A 39 -54.91 1.59 -30.69
CA GLN A 39 -53.72 2.25 -31.24
C GLN A 39 -52.46 1.57 -30.69
N PRO A 40 -51.45 1.24 -31.52
CA PRO A 40 -50.21 0.67 -31.02
C PRO A 40 -49.36 1.77 -30.34
N VAL A 41 -49.18 1.63 -29.04
CA VAL A 41 -48.20 2.40 -28.26
C VAL A 41 -46.77 1.96 -28.62
N PRO A 42 -45.81 2.88 -28.85
CA PRO A 42 -44.42 2.52 -29.09
C PRO A 42 -43.82 1.84 -27.85
N TYR A 43 -43.36 0.60 -28.00
CA TYR A 43 -42.68 -0.12 -26.92
C TYR A 43 -41.29 0.50 -26.71
N PRO A 44 -40.89 0.87 -25.48
CA PRO A 44 -39.54 1.38 -25.24
C PRO A 44 -38.52 0.29 -25.58
N GLN A 45 -37.54 0.62 -26.43
CA GLN A 45 -36.44 -0.29 -26.73
C GLN A 45 -35.75 -0.71 -25.43
N ARG A 46 -35.80 -2.01 -25.13
CA ARG A 46 -35.06 -2.60 -24.02
C ARG A 46 -33.57 -2.33 -24.24
N ARG A 47 -32.99 -1.44 -23.42
CA ARG A 47 -31.55 -1.21 -23.41
C ARG A 47 -30.83 -2.56 -23.32
N PRO A 48 -29.85 -2.85 -24.18
CA PRO A 48 -29.32 -4.19 -24.31
C PRO A 48 -28.62 -4.58 -23.00
N LYS A 49 -29.19 -5.54 -22.27
CA LYS A 49 -28.62 -6.16 -21.06
C LYS A 49 -27.16 -6.57 -21.24
N ARG A 50 -26.75 -6.82 -22.49
CA ARG A 50 -25.37 -7.09 -22.92
C ARG A 50 -24.37 -5.99 -22.52
N ARG A 51 -24.75 -4.69 -22.56
CA ARG A 51 -23.85 -3.61 -22.12
C ARG A 51 -23.63 -3.61 -20.61
N TRP A 52 -24.67 -3.98 -19.85
CA TRP A 52 -24.55 -4.18 -18.40
C TRP A 52 -23.69 -5.39 -18.06
N VAL A 53 -23.88 -6.51 -18.76
CA VAL A 53 -23.05 -7.72 -18.56
C VAL A 53 -21.58 -7.44 -18.90
N ILE A 54 -21.30 -6.70 -19.98
CA ILE A 54 -19.92 -6.30 -20.34
C ILE A 54 -19.35 -5.36 -19.28
N GLY A 55 -20.12 -4.37 -18.81
CA GLY A 55 -19.69 -3.47 -17.74
C GLY A 55 -19.35 -4.21 -16.45
N VAL A 56 -20.18 -5.18 -16.05
CA VAL A 56 -19.95 -6.02 -14.87
C VAL A 56 -18.72 -6.90 -15.07
N LEU A 57 -18.57 -7.55 -16.23
CA LEU A 57 -17.38 -8.37 -16.52
C LEU A 57 -16.09 -7.54 -16.50
N LEU A 58 -16.12 -6.33 -17.02
CA LEU A 58 -14.95 -5.45 -17.07
C LEU A 58 -14.61 -4.91 -15.67
N ALA A 59 -15.63 -4.60 -14.86
CA ALA A 59 -15.44 -4.25 -13.45
C ALA A 59 -14.88 -5.42 -12.63
N VAL A 60 -15.37 -6.64 -12.84
CA VAL A 60 -14.84 -7.85 -12.19
C VAL A 60 -13.41 -8.14 -12.64
N ALA A 61 -13.10 -7.99 -13.93
CA ALA A 61 -11.75 -8.16 -14.45
C ALA A 61 -10.79 -7.10 -13.88
N LEU A 62 -11.22 -5.84 -13.76
CA LEU A 62 -10.44 -4.79 -13.11
C LEU A 62 -10.25 -5.05 -11.62
N ALA A 63 -11.30 -5.48 -10.92
CA ALA A 63 -11.20 -5.83 -9.50
C ALA A 63 -10.28 -7.03 -9.29
N ALA A 64 -10.34 -8.04 -10.17
CA ALA A 64 -9.45 -9.19 -10.16
C ALA A 64 -8.00 -8.79 -10.47
N ALA A 65 -7.77 -7.94 -11.47
CA ALA A 65 -6.45 -7.44 -11.80
C ALA A 65 -5.86 -6.58 -10.67
N LEU A 66 -6.66 -5.70 -10.05
CA LEU A 66 -6.26 -4.91 -8.89
C LEU A 66 -5.99 -5.78 -7.66
N THR A 67 -6.83 -6.78 -7.38
CA THR A 67 -6.58 -7.71 -6.27
C THR A 67 -5.36 -8.58 -6.54
N VAL A 68 -5.11 -9.02 -7.77
CA VAL A 68 -3.87 -9.72 -8.14
C VAL A 68 -2.67 -8.79 -8.03
N ALA A 69 -2.74 -7.54 -8.50
CA ALA A 69 -1.65 -6.57 -8.39
C ALA A 69 -1.35 -6.21 -6.93
N ILE A 70 -2.37 -6.02 -6.09
CA ILE A 70 -2.21 -5.77 -4.65
C ILE A 70 -1.68 -7.03 -3.98
N THR A 71 -2.22 -8.22 -4.24
CA THR A 71 -1.75 -9.46 -3.59
C THR A 71 -0.39 -9.91 -4.09
N TYR A 72 0.00 -9.66 -5.33
CA TYR A 72 1.39 -9.83 -5.77
C TYR A 72 2.26 -8.76 -5.15
N GLY A 73 1.85 -7.49 -5.17
CA GLY A 73 2.52 -6.40 -4.48
C GLY A 73 2.51 -6.51 -2.96
N VAL A 74 1.78 -7.45 -2.36
CA VAL A 74 1.70 -7.75 -0.92
C VAL A 74 2.26 -9.14 -0.60
N ARG A 75 2.37 -10.06 -1.57
CA ARG A 75 3.14 -11.31 -1.41
C ARG A 75 4.62 -11.12 -1.75
N THR A 76 4.94 -10.18 -2.64
CA THR A 76 6.31 -9.67 -2.79
C THR A 76 6.64 -8.62 -1.73
N ASN A 77 5.65 -8.17 -0.96
CA ASN A 77 5.76 -7.14 0.07
C ASN A 77 4.79 -7.47 1.22
N GLY A 78 5.10 -8.54 1.96
CA GLY A 78 4.28 -9.11 3.04
C GLY A 78 3.61 -8.08 3.95
N ALA A 79 2.29 -7.92 3.83
CA ALA A 79 1.51 -7.15 4.80
C ALA A 79 1.19 -8.01 6.03
N ASN A 80 2.04 -7.87 7.05
CA ASN A 80 1.72 -7.85 8.51
C ASN A 80 2.96 -8.13 9.39
N SER A 81 4.10 -7.52 9.08
CA SER A 81 5.24 -7.45 9.99
C SER A 81 5.88 -6.08 9.83
N GLY A 82 5.96 -5.28 10.90
CA GLY A 82 6.62 -3.98 10.84
C GLY A 82 7.99 -4.14 10.19
N ALA A 83 8.19 -3.53 9.01
CA ALA A 83 9.39 -3.58 8.18
C ALA A 83 10.35 -4.72 8.55
N SER A 84 9.94 -5.98 8.33
CA SER A 84 10.87 -7.10 8.52
C SER A 84 11.97 -6.93 7.49
N LEU A 85 13.20 -6.73 7.95
CA LEU A 85 14.37 -6.58 7.09
C LEU A 85 14.40 -7.71 6.06
N SER A 86 14.22 -7.33 4.80
CA SER A 86 14.34 -8.24 3.66
C SER A 86 15.45 -7.73 2.76
N ASP A 87 16.04 -8.62 1.97
CA ASP A 87 17.10 -8.25 1.01
C ASP A 87 16.62 -7.14 0.06
N GLY A 88 15.37 -7.20 -0.39
CA GLY A 88 14.76 -6.18 -1.24
C GLY A 88 14.63 -4.82 -0.54
N ALA A 89 14.15 -4.82 0.71
CA ALA A 89 14.00 -3.59 1.47
C ALA A 89 15.35 -2.96 1.85
N ALA A 90 16.34 -3.80 2.23
CA ALA A 90 17.72 -3.35 2.43
C ALA A 90 18.31 -2.76 1.15
N LYS A 91 18.12 -3.43 0.00
CA LYS A 91 18.59 -2.94 -1.30
C LYS A 91 18.03 -1.56 -1.60
N THR A 92 16.71 -1.39 -1.47
CA THR A 92 16.06 -0.10 -1.72
C THR A 92 16.57 1.00 -0.79
N ALA A 93 16.69 0.72 0.51
CA ALA A 93 17.17 1.71 1.48
C ALA A 93 18.61 2.14 1.22
N ILE A 94 19.50 1.18 0.92
CA ILE A 94 20.90 1.46 0.60
C ILE A 94 20.99 2.24 -0.73
N GLN A 95 20.26 1.84 -1.78
CA GLN A 95 20.25 2.57 -3.04
C GLN A 95 19.79 4.02 -2.84
N GLN A 96 18.66 4.24 -2.16
CA GLN A 96 18.15 5.59 -1.89
C GLN A 96 19.14 6.47 -1.14
N TYR A 97 19.88 5.89 -0.19
CA TYR A 97 20.93 6.62 0.51
C TYR A 97 22.13 6.95 -0.39
N LEU A 98 22.57 6.02 -1.25
CA LEU A 98 23.64 6.27 -2.22
C LEU A 98 23.22 7.32 -3.26
N ASP A 99 21.97 7.27 -3.73
CA ASP A 99 21.41 8.28 -4.63
C ASP A 99 21.38 9.67 -3.97
N ALA A 100 21.04 9.74 -2.67
CA ALA A 100 21.07 10.98 -1.91
C ALA A 100 22.49 11.56 -1.83
N LEU A 101 23.52 10.72 -1.67
CA LEU A 101 24.92 11.14 -1.70
C LEU A 101 25.33 11.67 -3.08
N GLU A 102 24.90 11.01 -4.16
CA GLU A 102 25.17 11.41 -5.54
C GLU A 102 24.53 12.77 -5.88
N HIS A 103 23.27 12.96 -5.50
CA HIS A 103 22.46 14.14 -5.80
C HIS A 103 22.61 15.27 -4.77
N ARG A 104 23.42 15.07 -3.73
CA ARG A 104 23.64 16.04 -2.66
C ARG A 104 22.36 16.40 -1.89
N ASP A 105 21.50 15.41 -1.68
CA ASP A 105 20.30 15.56 -0.86
C ASP A 105 20.65 15.52 0.63
N ILE A 106 21.01 16.69 1.15
CA ILE A 106 21.52 16.84 2.51
C ILE A 106 20.48 16.43 3.57
N ASP A 107 19.18 16.63 3.33
CA ASP A 107 18.17 16.25 4.33
C ASP A 107 18.10 14.73 4.50
N VAL A 108 18.08 14.00 3.38
CA VAL A 108 18.05 12.53 3.38
C VAL A 108 19.33 11.96 4.00
N ILE A 109 20.50 12.51 3.65
CA ILE A 109 21.78 12.06 4.20
C ILE A 109 21.81 12.27 5.73
N VAL A 110 21.41 13.45 6.21
CA VAL A 110 21.40 13.75 7.66
C VAL A 110 20.40 12.87 8.40
N ARG A 111 19.23 12.60 7.83
CA ARG A 111 18.22 11.72 8.44
C ARG A 111 18.74 10.30 8.66
N ASN A 112 19.39 9.75 7.64
CA ASN A 112 20.04 8.44 7.68
C ASN A 112 21.22 8.43 8.65
N ALA A 113 22.11 9.43 8.58
CA ALA A 113 23.29 9.55 9.45
C ALA A 113 22.93 9.71 10.93
N LEU A 114 21.81 10.37 11.25
CA LEU A 114 21.30 10.50 12.61
C LEU A 114 20.54 9.25 13.08
N CYS A 115 20.42 8.19 12.27
CA CYS A 115 19.90 6.89 12.71
C CYS A 115 18.58 6.96 13.47
N GLY A 116 17.58 7.70 12.95
CA GLY A 116 16.29 7.86 13.61
C GLY A 116 16.25 8.86 14.79
N MET A 117 17.39 9.50 15.11
CA MET A 117 17.44 10.61 16.08
C MET A 117 17.16 11.98 15.47
N TYR A 118 16.94 12.05 14.15
CA TYR A 118 16.77 13.31 13.42
C TYR A 118 15.78 14.28 14.08
N ASP A 119 14.61 13.79 14.49
CA ASP A 119 13.56 14.64 15.11
C ASP A 119 13.92 15.07 16.55
N GLY A 120 14.81 14.32 17.22
CA GLY A 120 15.26 14.60 18.59
C GLY A 120 16.44 15.58 18.68
N VAL A 121 17.21 15.73 17.60
CA VAL A 121 18.37 16.63 17.57
C VAL A 121 17.93 18.08 17.36
N ARG A 122 18.28 18.97 18.31
CA ARG A 122 17.88 20.39 18.27
C ARG A 122 18.70 21.23 17.31
N ASP A 123 20.03 21.06 17.31
CA ASP A 123 20.94 21.74 16.39
C ASP A 123 21.54 20.70 15.44
N LYS A 124 21.22 20.84 14.14
CA LYS A 124 21.62 19.91 13.08
C LYS A 124 22.71 20.51 12.17
N ARG A 125 23.23 21.71 12.46
CA ARG A 125 24.18 22.37 11.55
C ARG A 125 25.46 21.57 11.35
N SER A 126 25.97 20.97 12.42
CA SER A 126 27.14 20.10 12.38
C SER A 126 26.87 18.86 11.54
N ASP A 127 25.71 18.23 11.70
CA ASP A 127 25.32 17.05 10.93
C ASP A 127 25.11 17.39 9.45
N GLN A 128 24.51 18.53 9.15
CA GLN A 128 24.38 19.03 7.77
C GLN A 128 25.74 19.32 7.13
N ALA A 129 26.70 19.86 7.88
CA ALA A 129 28.06 20.05 7.38
C ALA A 129 28.75 18.71 7.10
N LEU A 130 28.59 17.74 8.00
CA LEU A 130 29.09 16.38 7.82
C LEU A 130 28.47 15.69 6.59
N ALA A 131 27.16 15.82 6.42
CA ALA A 131 26.43 15.28 5.27
C ALA A 131 26.90 15.91 3.94
N LYS A 132 27.12 17.24 3.92
CA LYS A 132 27.72 17.92 2.76
C LYS A 132 29.10 17.38 2.45
N MET A 133 29.95 17.23 3.47
CA MET A 133 31.30 16.69 3.30
C MET A 133 31.27 15.23 2.78
N SER A 134 30.38 14.40 3.31
CA SER A 134 30.21 13.01 2.89
C SER A 134 29.75 12.90 1.43
N SER A 135 28.74 13.69 1.03
CA SER A 135 28.31 13.77 -0.38
C SER A 135 29.42 14.30 -1.28
N ASP A 136 30.14 15.36 -0.89
CA ASP A 136 31.23 15.91 -1.68
C ASP A 136 32.40 14.91 -1.82
N ALA A 137 32.70 14.13 -0.78
CA ALA A 137 33.70 13.07 -0.82
C ALA A 137 33.26 11.90 -1.72
N PHE A 138 32.00 11.48 -1.61
CA PHE A 138 31.43 10.44 -2.46
C PHE A 138 31.47 10.84 -3.94
N ARG A 139 31.04 12.07 -4.25
CA ARG A 139 31.01 12.62 -5.61
C ARG A 139 32.40 12.86 -6.22
N LYS A 140 33.44 12.97 -5.38
CA LYS A 140 34.84 12.99 -5.82
C LYS A 140 35.35 11.61 -6.24
N GLN A 141 34.75 10.54 -5.71
CA GLN A 141 35.12 9.17 -6.03
C GLN A 141 34.26 8.62 -7.17
N PHE A 142 32.96 8.94 -7.18
CA PHE A 142 31.99 8.36 -8.10
C PHE A 142 31.01 9.40 -8.64
N THR A 143 30.61 9.26 -9.90
CA THR A 143 29.57 10.09 -10.53
C THR A 143 28.22 9.40 -10.57
N GLU A 144 28.20 8.07 -10.57
CA GLU A 144 26.99 7.25 -10.65
C GLU A 144 27.24 5.96 -9.87
N VAL A 145 26.23 5.51 -9.12
CA VAL A 145 26.29 4.26 -8.36
C VAL A 145 24.99 3.46 -8.45
N GLU A 146 25.11 2.18 -8.79
CA GLU A 146 23.99 1.25 -8.88
C GLU A 146 24.25 0.02 -8.02
N LEU A 147 23.37 -0.22 -7.05
CA LEU A 147 23.40 -1.39 -6.20
C LEU A 147 22.95 -2.63 -6.98
N THR A 148 23.86 -3.59 -7.16
CA THR A 148 23.59 -4.80 -7.95
C THR A 148 22.97 -5.88 -7.06
N SER A 149 23.55 -6.16 -5.90
CA SER A 149 23.09 -7.21 -4.98
C SER A 149 23.30 -6.87 -3.50
N ILE A 150 22.49 -7.53 -2.66
CA ILE A 150 22.79 -7.71 -1.24
C ILE A 150 23.37 -9.12 -1.10
N ASP A 151 24.64 -9.20 -0.71
CA ASP A 151 25.35 -10.47 -0.69
C ASP A 151 25.12 -11.23 0.63
N LYS A 152 24.98 -10.48 1.73
CA LYS A 152 24.72 -11.07 3.05
C LYS A 152 24.13 -10.05 4.01
N ILE A 153 23.14 -10.48 4.79
CA ILE A 153 22.64 -9.72 5.93
C ILE A 153 23.00 -10.45 7.24
N VAL A 154 23.57 -9.71 8.18
CA VAL A 154 23.87 -10.16 9.55
C VAL A 154 23.03 -9.34 10.51
N TYR A 155 22.10 -10.00 11.19
CA TYR A 155 21.25 -9.38 12.19
C TYR A 155 22.04 -9.20 13.49
N LEU A 156 22.17 -7.96 13.95
CA LEU A 156 22.78 -7.63 15.24
C LEU A 156 21.72 -7.64 16.35
N SER A 157 20.48 -7.27 16.02
CA SER A 157 19.31 -7.34 16.89
C SER A 157 18.04 -7.40 16.04
N GLN A 158 16.87 -7.40 16.69
CA GLN A 158 15.57 -7.31 16.03
C GLN A 158 15.36 -6.00 15.23
N TYR A 159 16.14 -4.95 15.52
CA TYR A 159 16.02 -3.64 14.85
C TYR A 159 17.33 -3.17 14.23
N GLN A 160 18.38 -3.98 14.23
CA GLN A 160 19.68 -3.58 13.70
C GLN A 160 20.28 -4.71 12.89
N ALA A 161 20.87 -4.37 11.76
CA ALA A 161 21.57 -5.32 10.92
C ALA A 161 22.75 -4.68 10.20
N GLN A 162 23.63 -5.54 9.70
CA GLN A 162 24.70 -5.20 8.78
C GLN A 162 24.45 -5.92 7.47
N ALA A 163 24.45 -5.16 6.37
CA ALA A 163 24.32 -5.71 5.03
C ALA A 163 25.65 -5.55 4.29
N LEU A 164 26.21 -6.67 3.83
CA LEU A 164 27.22 -6.68 2.79
C LEU A 164 26.50 -6.55 1.45
N PHE A 165 26.92 -5.61 0.63
CA PHE A 165 26.35 -5.34 -0.67
C PHE A 165 27.42 -5.19 -1.74
N THR A 166 27.02 -5.44 -2.98
CA THR A 166 27.82 -5.21 -4.17
C THR A 166 27.14 -4.17 -5.04
N MET A 167 27.94 -3.28 -5.62
CA MET A 167 27.48 -2.21 -6.51
C MET A 167 28.39 -2.04 -7.72
N ARG A 168 27.81 -1.49 -8.78
CA ARG A 168 28.53 -0.95 -9.93
C ARG A 168 28.69 0.55 -9.74
N VAL A 169 29.87 1.06 -10.04
CA VAL A 169 30.20 2.49 -9.88
C VAL A 169 30.86 3.06 -11.12
N THR A 170 30.57 4.31 -11.41
CA THR A 170 31.28 5.09 -12.43
C THR A 170 32.24 6.05 -11.73
N PRO A 171 33.57 5.94 -11.95
CA PRO A 171 34.54 6.81 -11.28
C PRO A 171 34.41 8.28 -11.72
N ALA A 172 34.56 9.21 -10.76
CA ALA A 172 34.46 10.64 -11.06
C ALA A 172 35.62 11.19 -11.91
N ALA A 173 36.78 10.53 -11.89
CA ALA A 173 37.91 10.87 -12.75
C ALA A 173 37.70 10.52 -14.24
N GLY A 174 36.56 9.90 -14.57
CA GLY A 174 36.30 9.33 -15.89
C GLY A 174 36.87 7.92 -16.04
N GLY A 175 36.28 7.14 -16.93
CA GLY A 175 36.67 5.75 -17.18
C GLY A 175 35.45 4.82 -17.28
N PRO A 176 35.68 3.53 -17.62
CA PRO A 176 34.61 2.56 -17.68
C PRO A 176 34.00 2.33 -16.30
N SER A 177 32.69 2.05 -16.26
CA SER A 177 32.02 1.61 -15.04
C SER A 177 32.72 0.38 -14.47
N ARG A 178 33.07 0.41 -13.20
CA ARG A 178 33.63 -0.74 -12.49
C ARG A 178 32.49 -1.51 -11.83
N GLY A 179 32.38 -2.79 -12.17
CA GLY A 179 31.51 -3.71 -11.45
C GLY A 179 32.13 -4.15 -10.12
N ASP A 180 31.30 -4.74 -9.27
CA ASP A 180 31.74 -5.56 -8.13
C ASP A 180 32.44 -4.81 -6.98
N VAL A 181 32.15 -3.52 -6.80
CA VAL A 181 32.61 -2.80 -5.61
C VAL A 181 31.75 -3.23 -4.43
N GLN A 182 32.38 -3.80 -3.42
CA GLN A 182 31.69 -4.21 -2.21
C GLN A 182 31.67 -3.11 -1.16
N GLY A 183 30.60 -3.08 -0.37
CA GLY A 183 30.46 -2.21 0.78
C GLY A 183 29.70 -2.90 1.91
N VAL A 184 29.85 -2.38 3.12
CA VAL A 184 29.06 -2.79 4.28
C VAL A 184 28.25 -1.60 4.75
N ALA A 185 26.94 -1.78 4.90
CA ALA A 185 26.03 -0.79 5.48
C ALA A 185 25.53 -1.28 6.84
N GLN A 186 25.47 -0.38 7.81
CA GLN A 186 24.73 -0.58 9.06
C GLN A 186 23.32 -0.02 8.89
N LEU A 187 22.33 -0.86 9.19
CA LEU A 187 20.92 -0.56 9.00
C LEU A 187 20.20 -0.54 10.35
N LEU A 188 19.33 0.45 10.55
CA LEU A 188 18.44 0.55 11.69
C LEU A 188 16.98 0.52 11.22
N PHE A 189 16.16 -0.27 11.91
CA PHE A 189 14.74 -0.44 11.62
C PHE A 189 13.94 0.29 12.68
N GLN A 190 13.30 1.38 12.29
CA GLN A 190 12.54 2.19 13.23
C GLN A 190 11.30 2.77 12.54
N ARG A 191 10.14 2.68 13.22
CA ARG A 191 8.86 3.25 12.75
C ARG A 191 8.47 2.82 11.32
N GLY A 192 8.85 1.60 10.92
CA GLY A 192 8.55 1.05 9.59
C GLY A 192 9.47 1.57 8.46
N GLN A 193 10.55 2.27 8.81
CA GLN A 193 11.59 2.74 7.89
C GLN A 193 12.91 2.04 8.17
N ILE A 194 13.75 1.95 7.13
CA ILE A 194 15.11 1.43 7.20
C ILE A 194 16.05 2.60 6.98
N GLU A 195 16.83 2.94 8.00
CA GLU A 195 17.82 4.03 7.93
C GLU A 195 19.22 3.44 7.78
N VAL A 196 20.01 4.01 6.85
CA VAL A 196 21.41 3.66 6.65
C VAL A 196 22.27 4.50 7.60
N CYS A 197 22.57 3.90 8.75
CA CYS A 197 23.29 4.54 9.84
C CYS A 197 24.76 4.84 9.53
N SER A 198 25.40 3.91 8.83
CA SER A 198 26.77 4.06 8.38
C SER A 198 26.98 3.19 7.17
N TYR A 199 27.96 3.57 6.35
CA TYR A 199 28.39 2.76 5.23
C TYR A 199 29.91 2.85 5.10
N VAL A 200 30.53 1.77 4.68
CA VAL A 200 31.96 1.71 4.39
C VAL A 200 32.14 0.92 3.10
N LEU A 201 32.77 1.55 2.12
CA LEU A 201 33.12 0.89 0.87
C LEU A 201 34.45 0.16 1.03
N ARG A 202 34.49 -1.11 0.59
CA ARG A 202 35.69 -1.92 0.49
C ARG A 202 36.26 -1.78 -0.91
N THR A 203 36.72 -0.59 -1.22
CA THR A 203 37.46 -0.35 -2.46
C THR A 203 38.88 -0.87 -2.22
N GLY A 204 39.24 -1.98 -2.85
CA GLY A 204 40.59 -2.53 -2.78
C GLY A 204 41.62 -1.55 -3.35
N GLY A 205 42.15 -0.67 -2.49
CA GLY A 205 43.44 0.02 -2.62
C GLY A 205 43.81 0.73 -3.93
N SER A 206 42.88 1.04 -4.83
CA SER A 206 43.24 1.64 -6.13
C SER A 206 42.32 2.81 -6.51
N TYR A 207 42.69 3.98 -5.98
CA TYR A 207 42.41 5.29 -6.56
C TYR A 207 43.72 5.98 -6.88
#